data_AF-A0AA38Q0S8-F1
#
_entry.id   AF-A0AA38Q0S8-F1
#
_cell.length_a   1.000
_cell.length_b   1.000
_cell.length_c   1.000
_cell.angle_alpha   90.00
_cell.angle_beta   90.00
_cell.angle_gamma   90.00
#
_symmetry.space_group_name_H-M   'P 1'
#
loop_
_entity.id
_entity.type
_entity.pdbx_description
1 polymer ?
#
loop_
_entity_poly.entity_id
_entity_poly.type
_entity_poly.pdbx_seq_one_letter_code
_entity_poly.pdbx_strand_id
1 'polypeptide(L)'
;MAFKVSPSLVSVSNSTTTMTSYLELVPRDILEYIAFLVVSTPETLFRPPQELLNLLLTSSTLYYSLCTSSAPHLYARIFRSTFDLGQNGIYSTENRLTDSELTLDCVSRHGMLRRVRRRDFSNKMMFEDLCVAMRIIIESAGVNEAHLRSAGFSDFIFTYARRCLNKQQLACTRTNLDCETSLVLWLLALTWSRDDVSEMNPELREHFLSLLRPFVLGDVRESKLFVRNRLSHSPKADCDMSIPSATSAAIILYFALQEASAIKVTPRLLFGRIIDQRDGREGPTMEDYCRMTNYQTPLFGDDCPAPETAKPKLSNSIRHDPQFFNPKLPGSNAYCYLPDIITGLWEGVYMVSCTHMDKEAPFSPSVPDFICKKSMQCSLALFFYFGTPDSDILVPRSIGDEVSQWTAMPRDFSTELDCLTVSGRKTPYEKFVSSASGKCQVFRNYSQALDCLVIGQTAQDHDRAWGGFNFAGRLKRNGTIVMKREPKNSSDASLGTWIFEGNVRYGSVFAGKWRSNIRRSASGINGLFSLEKTVTPSQDEG
;
A
#
# COMPACT_ATOMS: atom_id res chain seq x y z
N MET A 1 3.80 -27.02 44.44
CA MET A 1 4.56 -27.42 45.64
C MET A 1 4.22 -26.44 46.74
N ALA A 2 3.44 -26.88 47.73
CA ALA A 2 2.98 -26.07 48.85
C ALA A 2 4.02 -26.15 49.98
N PHE A 3 4.41 -25.01 50.55
CA PHE A 3 5.06 -24.96 51.85
C PHE A 3 4.15 -24.25 52.85
N LYS A 4 3.81 -25.01 53.88
CA LYS A 4 2.98 -24.67 55.02
C LYS A 4 3.94 -24.27 56.15
N VAL A 5 3.83 -23.04 56.66
CA VAL A 5 4.55 -22.61 57.87
C VAL A 5 3.53 -22.06 58.85
N SER A 6 3.48 -22.70 60.03
CA SER A 6 2.63 -22.31 61.17
C SER A 6 3.29 -21.16 61.96
N PRO A 7 2.51 -20.29 62.63
CA PRO A 7 3.02 -19.08 63.27
C PRO A 7 3.37 -19.32 64.75
N SER A 8 4.51 -18.80 65.19
CA SER A 8 4.83 -18.59 66.61
C SER A 8 4.75 -17.11 66.94
N LEU A 9 3.86 -16.80 67.89
CA LEU A 9 3.64 -15.48 68.48
C LEU A 9 4.87 -15.03 69.28
N VAL A 10 5.46 -13.91 68.86
CA VAL A 10 6.20 -13.02 69.76
C VAL A 10 5.78 -11.58 69.42
N SER A 11 5.00 -10.99 70.31
CA SER A 11 4.60 -9.58 70.26
C SER A 11 5.78 -8.70 70.67
N VAL A 12 6.50 -8.15 69.70
CA VAL A 12 7.36 -6.98 69.90
C VAL A 12 6.68 -5.81 69.21
N SER A 13 6.12 -4.90 70.00
CA SER A 13 5.59 -3.61 69.55
C SER A 13 6.76 -2.69 69.18
N ASN A 14 7.34 -2.89 68.00
CA ASN A 14 8.17 -1.90 67.35
C ASN A 14 7.25 -1.04 66.48
N SER A 15 6.85 0.12 67.01
CA SER A 15 6.31 1.22 66.21
C SER A 15 7.45 1.83 65.38
N THR A 16 7.92 1.09 64.37
CA THR A 16 8.65 1.68 63.25
C THR A 16 7.64 2.51 62.47
N THR A 17 7.62 3.81 62.73
CA THR A 17 7.00 4.80 61.86
C THR A 17 7.71 4.68 60.51
N THR A 18 7.19 3.85 59.62
CA THR A 18 7.60 3.83 58.22
C THR A 18 7.33 5.22 57.70
N MET A 19 8.39 6.02 57.55
CA MET A 19 8.34 7.35 56.93
C MET A 19 7.74 7.16 55.55
N THR A 20 6.43 7.42 55.42
CA THR A 20 5.72 7.34 54.15
C THR A 20 6.38 8.33 53.21
N SER A 21 6.70 7.86 52.01
CA SER A 21 7.36 8.72 51.03
C SER A 21 6.48 9.94 50.75
N TYR A 22 7.07 11.13 50.68
CA TYR A 22 6.33 12.36 50.34
C TYR A 22 5.55 12.22 49.03
N LEU A 23 6.03 11.38 48.11
CA LEU A 23 5.36 11.10 46.83
C LEU A 23 4.08 10.27 46.98
N GLU A 24 3.97 9.44 48.03
CA GLU A 24 2.77 8.65 48.33
C GLU A 24 1.67 9.47 49.02
N LEU A 25 2.04 10.63 49.58
CA LEU A 25 1.10 11.58 50.19
C LEU A 25 0.48 12.54 49.16
N VAL A 26 0.99 12.53 47.93
CA VAL A 26 0.51 13.39 46.84
C VAL A 26 -0.88 12.92 46.37
N PRO A 27 -1.84 13.84 46.16
CA PRO A 27 -3.13 13.48 45.55
C PRO A 27 -2.97 12.75 44.22
N ARG A 28 -3.86 11.80 43.98
CA ARG A 28 -3.77 10.88 42.83
C ARG A 28 -3.72 11.59 41.48
N ASP A 29 -4.50 12.64 41.31
CA ASP A 29 -4.54 13.47 40.10
C ASP A 29 -3.20 14.18 39.83
N ILE A 30 -2.54 14.67 40.87
CA ILE A 30 -1.21 15.27 40.78
C ILE A 30 -0.17 14.20 40.47
N LEU A 31 -0.28 13.01 41.08
CA LEU A 31 0.62 11.89 40.80
C LEU A 31 0.52 11.42 39.35
N GLU A 32 -0.69 11.33 38.80
CA GLU A 32 -0.93 11.01 37.39
C GLU A 32 -0.37 12.10 36.47
N TYR A 33 -0.50 13.37 36.84
CA TYR A 33 0.10 14.46 36.08
C TYR A 33 1.64 14.40 36.08
N ILE A 34 2.26 14.11 37.23
CA ILE A 34 3.71 13.87 37.33
C ILE A 34 4.11 12.71 36.42
N ALA A 35 3.38 11.59 36.49
CA ALA A 35 3.65 10.41 35.65
C ALA A 35 3.52 10.73 34.15
N PHE A 36 2.57 11.57 33.75
CA PHE A 36 2.44 12.05 32.37
C PHE A 36 3.67 12.89 31.96
N LEU A 37 4.07 13.88 32.76
CA LEU A 37 5.21 14.74 32.45
C LEU A 37 6.52 13.97 32.30
N VAL A 38 6.72 12.93 33.09
CA VAL A 38 7.90 12.05 33.01
C VAL A 38 7.99 11.35 31.65
N VAL A 39 6.86 10.99 31.04
CA VAL A 39 6.84 10.29 29.75
C VAL A 39 6.84 11.25 28.56
N SER A 40 6.21 12.41 28.70
CA SER A 40 5.99 13.37 27.60
C SER A 40 7.20 14.27 27.29
N THR A 41 8.41 13.91 27.73
CA THR A 41 9.60 14.68 27.36
C THR A 41 10.03 14.38 25.91
N PRO A 42 10.50 15.38 25.14
CA PRO A 42 10.92 15.15 23.75
C PRO A 42 12.04 14.09 23.61
N GLU A 43 12.93 13.99 24.60
CA GLU A 43 14.05 13.04 24.61
C GLU A 43 13.60 11.58 24.79
N THR A 44 12.49 11.36 25.49
CA THR A 44 11.95 10.03 25.77
C THR A 44 10.91 9.57 24.77
N LEU A 45 10.43 10.46 23.88
CA LEU A 45 9.27 10.22 23.02
C LEU A 45 9.36 8.92 22.22
N PHE A 46 10.50 8.64 21.59
CA PHE A 46 10.71 7.47 20.75
C PHE A 46 11.33 6.27 21.50
N ARG A 47 11.51 6.40 22.82
CA ARG A 47 12.06 5.33 23.66
C ARG A 47 10.91 4.62 24.38
N PRO A 48 11.11 3.36 24.81
CA PRO A 48 10.17 2.75 25.75
C PRO A 48 10.02 3.64 26.98
N PRO A 49 8.81 3.77 27.58
CA PRO A 49 8.55 4.60 28.75
C PRO A 49 9.15 3.96 30.01
N GLN A 50 10.48 3.87 30.05
CA GLN A 50 11.25 3.18 31.08
C GLN A 50 11.14 3.91 32.42
N GLU A 51 11.02 5.23 32.37
CA GLU A 51 10.90 6.13 33.51
C GLU A 51 9.56 5.90 34.23
N LEU A 52 8.47 5.70 33.48
CA LEU A 52 7.19 5.31 34.04
C LEU A 52 7.26 3.92 34.67
N LEU A 53 7.92 2.96 34.01
CA LEU A 53 8.14 1.64 34.60
C LEU A 53 8.95 1.73 35.91
N ASN A 54 10.02 2.51 35.92
CA ASN A 54 10.84 2.71 37.11
C ASN A 54 10.00 3.31 38.25
N LEU A 55 9.17 4.31 37.97
CA LEU A 55 8.23 4.90 38.93
C LEU A 55 7.26 3.86 39.50
N LEU A 56 6.65 3.05 38.63
CA LEU A 56 5.72 1.97 39.02
C LEU A 56 6.40 0.90 39.89
N LEU A 57 7.70 0.68 39.72
CA LEU A 57 8.47 -0.31 40.48
C LEU A 57 8.98 0.21 41.84
N THR A 58 8.82 1.50 42.13
CA THR A 58 9.32 2.07 43.40
C THR A 58 8.47 1.74 44.62
N SER A 59 7.14 1.63 44.47
CA SER A 59 6.21 1.36 45.56
C SER A 59 4.94 0.67 45.07
N SER A 60 4.38 -0.23 45.88
CA SER A 60 3.09 -0.86 45.62
C SER A 60 1.94 0.16 45.60
N THR A 61 1.99 1.18 46.45
CA THR A 61 0.99 2.25 46.48
C THR A 61 0.96 3.01 45.15
N LEU A 62 2.15 3.38 44.65
CA LEU A 62 2.30 4.06 43.36
C LEU A 62 1.87 3.14 42.21
N TYR A 63 2.23 1.87 42.25
CA TYR A 63 1.79 0.88 41.27
C TYR A 63 0.26 0.80 41.20
N TYR A 64 -0.43 0.60 42.32
CA TYR A 64 -1.90 0.46 42.32
C TYR A 64 -2.62 1.77 41.96
N SER A 65 -2.00 2.92 42.21
CA SER A 65 -2.55 4.22 41.83
C SER A 65 -2.40 4.51 40.33
N LEU A 66 -1.29 4.08 39.71
CA LEU A 66 -0.90 4.47 38.36
C LEU A 66 -1.00 3.36 37.31
N CYS A 67 -1.29 2.11 37.68
CA CYS A 67 -1.38 1.02 36.71
C CYS A 67 -2.54 1.21 35.72
N THR A 68 -2.44 0.52 34.57
CA THR A 68 -3.37 0.67 33.43
C THR A 68 -4.83 0.40 33.78
N SER A 69 -5.11 -0.51 34.73
CA SER A 69 -6.47 -0.81 35.19
C SER A 69 -7.04 0.28 36.09
N SER A 70 -6.19 0.95 36.87
CA SER A 70 -6.62 1.96 37.84
C SER A 70 -6.72 3.34 37.21
N ALA A 71 -5.77 3.71 36.34
CA ALA A 71 -5.64 5.05 35.75
C ALA A 71 -5.65 5.03 34.20
N PRO A 72 -6.73 4.54 33.54
CA PRO A 72 -6.78 4.48 32.07
C PRO A 72 -6.67 5.86 31.39
N HIS A 73 -7.18 6.92 32.01
CA HIS A 73 -7.10 8.28 31.46
C HIS A 73 -5.66 8.80 31.36
N LEU A 74 -4.76 8.38 32.27
CA LEU A 74 -3.33 8.70 32.19
C LEU A 74 -2.73 8.12 30.90
N TYR A 75 -2.94 6.83 30.64
CA TYR A 75 -2.39 6.16 29.46
C TYR A 75 -3.05 6.63 28.17
N ALA A 76 -4.36 6.94 28.21
CA ALA A 76 -5.04 7.56 27.08
C ALA A 76 -4.46 8.95 26.76
N ARG A 77 -4.07 9.72 27.78
CA ARG A 77 -3.40 11.02 27.59
C ARG A 77 -1.98 10.85 27.06
N ILE A 78 -1.21 9.90 27.59
CA ILE A 78 0.11 9.52 27.05
C ILE A 78 -0.04 9.16 25.57
N PHE A 79 -0.95 8.26 25.24
CA PHE A 79 -1.20 7.80 23.87
C PHE A 79 -1.45 8.95 22.90
N ARG A 80 -2.37 9.87 23.25
CA ARG A 80 -2.68 11.08 22.45
C ARG A 80 -1.49 12.01 22.27
N SER A 81 -0.53 12.00 23.21
CA SER A 81 0.69 12.81 23.12
C SER A 81 1.84 12.11 22.38
N THR A 82 1.80 10.77 22.28
CA THR A 82 2.91 9.95 21.78
C THR A 82 2.73 9.49 20.35
N PHE A 83 1.49 9.20 19.92
CA PHE A 83 1.20 8.64 18.60
C PHE A 83 0.28 9.56 17.80
N ASP A 84 0.43 9.50 16.48
CA ASP A 84 -0.54 10.12 15.58
C ASP A 84 -1.86 9.36 15.66
N LEU A 85 -2.94 10.13 15.79
CA LEU A 85 -4.32 9.68 15.72
C LEU A 85 -4.89 10.21 14.42
N GLY A 86 -4.80 9.40 13.35
CA GLY A 86 -5.20 9.83 12.01
C GLY A 86 -6.61 10.43 11.99
N GLN A 87 -6.77 11.60 11.34
CA GLN A 87 -8.04 12.33 11.28
C GLN A 87 -9.16 11.54 10.55
N ASN A 88 -8.79 10.63 9.65
CA ASN A 88 -9.70 9.84 8.82
C ASN A 88 -9.81 8.35 9.28
N GLY A 89 -9.20 7.99 10.42
CA GLY A 89 -9.15 6.62 10.92
C GLY A 89 -10.31 6.25 11.86
N ILE A 90 -10.15 5.12 12.57
CA ILE A 90 -11.08 4.64 13.63
C ILE A 90 -11.33 5.72 14.69
N TYR A 91 -10.37 6.65 14.86
CA TYR A 91 -10.39 7.75 15.81
C TYR A 91 -11.07 9.03 15.28
N SER A 92 -11.74 8.97 14.11
CA SER A 92 -12.54 10.09 13.59
C SER A 92 -13.59 10.56 14.61
N THR A 93 -13.89 11.86 14.60
CA THR A 93 -14.72 12.60 15.57
C THR A 93 -16.09 11.99 15.88
N GLU A 94 -16.60 11.09 15.03
CA GLU A 94 -17.89 10.42 15.22
C GLU A 94 -17.81 9.21 16.18
N ASN A 95 -16.62 8.63 16.42
CA ASN A 95 -16.40 7.51 17.35
C ASN A 95 -15.47 7.95 18.50
N ARG A 96 -16.05 8.54 19.55
CA ARG A 96 -15.30 8.88 20.77
C ARG A 96 -14.95 7.60 21.52
N LEU A 97 -13.78 7.04 21.23
CA LEU A 97 -13.23 5.92 21.98
C LEU A 97 -13.07 6.28 23.47
N THR A 98 -13.34 5.30 24.31
CA THR A 98 -13.15 5.40 25.76
C THR A 98 -11.66 5.46 26.11
N ASP A 99 -11.31 6.07 27.24
CA ASP A 99 -9.93 6.10 27.71
C ASP A 99 -9.36 4.68 27.96
N SER A 100 -10.23 3.72 28.30
CA SER A 100 -9.85 2.30 28.42
C SER A 100 -9.44 1.69 27.09
N GLU A 101 -10.14 2.00 25.99
CA GLU A 101 -9.80 1.52 24.65
C GLU A 101 -8.47 2.13 24.17
N LEU A 102 -8.28 3.43 24.38
CA LEU A 102 -7.01 4.11 24.06
C LEU A 102 -5.85 3.57 24.89
N THR A 103 -6.10 3.20 26.15
CA THR A 103 -5.11 2.54 27.01
C THR A 103 -4.69 1.19 26.43
N LEU A 104 -5.65 0.38 25.97
CA LEU A 104 -5.36 -0.92 25.36
C LEU A 104 -4.55 -0.77 24.07
N ASP A 105 -4.89 0.20 23.22
CA ASP A 105 -4.11 0.48 22.01
C ASP A 105 -2.70 1.00 22.36
N CYS A 106 -2.57 1.86 23.37
CA CYS A 106 -1.28 2.34 23.87
C CYS A 106 -0.37 1.18 24.29
N VAL A 107 -0.90 0.26 25.11
CA VAL A 107 -0.17 -0.92 25.58
C VAL A 107 0.20 -1.83 24.40
N SER A 108 -0.71 -2.00 23.44
CA SER A 108 -0.50 -2.84 22.26
C SER A 108 0.62 -2.29 21.37
N ARG A 109 0.62 -0.98 21.07
CA ARG A 109 1.67 -0.33 20.25
C ARG A 109 3.02 -0.39 20.93
N HIS A 110 3.12 -0.02 22.20
CA HIS A 110 4.38 -0.11 22.95
C HIS A 110 4.88 -1.56 23.08
N GLY A 111 3.97 -2.50 23.29
CA GLY A 111 4.28 -3.93 23.34
C GLY A 111 4.88 -4.43 22.02
N MET A 112 4.25 -4.08 20.90
CA MET A 112 4.73 -4.40 19.55
C MET A 112 6.11 -3.76 19.29
N LEU A 113 6.26 -2.45 19.51
CA LEU A 113 7.54 -1.76 19.32
C LEU A 113 8.66 -2.33 20.20
N ARG A 114 8.35 -2.76 21.43
CA ARG A 114 9.31 -3.43 22.32
C ARG A 114 9.77 -4.76 21.73
N ARG A 115 8.86 -5.56 21.15
CA ARG A 115 9.20 -6.84 20.51
C ARG A 115 10.03 -6.66 19.25
N VAL A 116 9.69 -5.66 18.43
CA VAL A 116 10.48 -5.26 17.26
C VAL A 116 11.93 -4.95 17.65
N ARG A 117 12.13 -4.08 18.66
CA ARG A 117 13.47 -3.74 19.18
C ARG A 117 14.24 -4.96 19.70
N ARG A 118 13.54 -5.96 20.26
CA ARG A 118 14.13 -7.21 20.75
C ARG A 118 14.31 -8.29 19.68
N ARG A 119 13.83 -8.05 18.45
CA ARG A 119 13.75 -9.04 17.37
C ARG A 119 13.08 -10.35 17.80
N ASP A 120 12.02 -10.24 18.61
CA ASP A 120 11.29 -11.40 19.11
C ASP A 120 10.25 -11.89 18.09
N PHE A 121 10.58 -12.99 17.42
CA PHE A 121 9.71 -13.64 16.43
C PHE A 121 8.92 -14.83 17.01
N SER A 122 9.08 -15.14 18.29
CA SER A 122 8.49 -16.34 18.93
C SER A 122 7.06 -16.11 19.46
N ASN A 123 6.55 -14.89 19.29
CA ASN A 123 5.29 -14.47 19.89
C ASN A 123 4.09 -15.15 19.21
N LYS A 124 3.25 -15.80 20.03
CA LYS A 124 1.94 -16.32 19.59
C LYS A 124 1.00 -15.23 19.08
N MET A 125 1.26 -13.98 19.45
CA MET A 125 0.49 -12.79 19.07
C MET A 125 1.13 -12.00 17.90
N MET A 126 1.97 -12.64 17.08
CA MET A 126 2.67 -11.95 15.99
C MET A 126 1.70 -11.35 14.97
N PHE A 127 0.63 -12.07 14.64
CA PHE A 127 -0.36 -11.57 13.70
C PHE A 127 -1.04 -10.27 14.20
N GLU A 128 -1.36 -10.20 15.49
CA GLU A 128 -1.90 -9.01 16.13
C GLU A 128 -0.90 -7.86 16.13
N ASP A 129 0.39 -8.15 16.34
CA ASP A 129 1.46 -7.16 16.22
C ASP A 129 1.57 -6.57 14.82
N LEU A 130 1.45 -7.41 13.79
CA LEU A 130 1.44 -6.96 12.39
C LEU A 130 0.20 -6.09 12.10
N CYS A 131 -0.96 -6.44 12.66
CA CYS A 131 -2.16 -5.62 12.54
C CYS A 131 -2.00 -4.26 13.25
N VAL A 132 -1.36 -4.25 14.43
CA VAL A 132 -1.00 -3.02 15.14
C VAL A 132 -0.04 -2.18 14.30
N ALA A 133 1.00 -2.78 13.71
CA ALA A 133 1.94 -2.06 12.83
C ALA A 133 1.24 -1.45 11.61
N MET A 134 0.32 -2.19 10.99
CA MET A 134 -0.46 -1.69 9.85
C MET A 134 -1.28 -0.45 10.22
N ARG A 135 -1.92 -0.46 11.41
CA ARG A 135 -2.65 0.71 11.91
C ARG A 135 -1.72 1.90 12.17
N ILE A 136 -0.55 1.67 12.76
CA ILE A 136 0.45 2.74 12.98
C ILE A 136 0.84 3.41 11.66
N ILE A 137 1.07 2.64 10.59
CA ILE A 137 1.43 3.18 9.26
C ILE A 137 0.27 3.98 8.65
N ILE A 138 -0.94 3.42 8.65
CA ILE A 138 -2.11 4.05 8.03
C ILE A 138 -2.49 5.35 8.75
N GLU A 139 -2.36 5.39 10.07
CA GLU A 139 -2.72 6.57 10.87
C GLU A 139 -1.59 7.59 11.00
N SER A 140 -0.45 7.34 10.35
CA SER A 140 0.74 8.16 10.47
C SER A 140 0.52 9.55 9.86
N ALA A 141 0.92 10.56 10.63
CA ALA A 141 1.16 11.93 10.17
C ALA A 141 2.66 12.28 10.29
N GLY A 142 3.52 11.27 10.46
CA GLY A 142 4.98 11.36 10.54
C GLY A 142 5.57 10.93 11.89
N VAL A 143 4.85 11.09 13.02
CA VAL A 143 5.35 10.66 14.34
C VAL A 143 5.32 9.14 14.46
N ASN A 144 4.26 8.51 13.97
CA ASN A 144 4.13 7.05 13.93
C ASN A 144 5.23 6.38 13.08
N GLU A 145 5.57 6.96 11.93
CA GLU A 145 6.72 6.53 11.12
C GLU A 145 8.04 6.66 11.87
N ALA A 146 8.26 7.78 12.56
CA ALA A 146 9.46 7.97 13.37
C ALA A 146 9.57 6.92 14.49
N HIS A 147 8.46 6.52 15.12
CA HIS A 147 8.43 5.40 16.06
C HIS A 147 8.87 4.08 15.42
N LEU A 148 8.31 3.73 14.26
CA LEU A 148 8.66 2.49 13.54
C LEU A 148 10.14 2.49 13.12
N ARG A 149 10.64 3.62 12.60
CA ARG A 149 12.04 3.79 12.21
C ARG A 149 12.96 3.66 13.42
N SER A 150 12.66 4.36 14.53
CA SER A 150 13.45 4.30 15.77
C SER A 150 13.52 2.89 16.38
N ALA A 151 12.49 2.07 16.13
CA ALA A 151 12.45 0.68 16.58
C ALA A 151 13.20 -0.29 15.66
N GLY A 152 13.64 0.16 14.47
CA GLY A 152 14.24 -0.70 13.44
C GLY A 152 13.21 -1.61 12.75
N PHE A 153 11.99 -1.12 12.56
CA PHE A 153 10.88 -1.94 12.05
C PHE A 153 11.12 -2.47 10.63
N SER A 154 11.73 -1.68 9.73
CA SER A 154 12.05 -2.08 8.34
C SER A 154 12.91 -3.37 8.29
N ASP A 155 14.02 -3.42 9.04
CA ASP A 155 14.88 -4.62 9.11
C ASP A 155 14.18 -5.80 9.79
N PHE A 156 13.40 -5.52 10.85
CA PHE A 156 12.60 -6.53 11.54
C PHE A 156 11.59 -7.19 10.60
N ILE A 157 10.78 -6.40 9.89
CA ILE A 157 9.72 -6.92 9.03
C ILE A 157 10.30 -7.61 7.81
N PHE A 158 11.43 -7.14 7.27
CA PHE A 158 12.15 -7.83 6.21
C PHE A 158 12.65 -9.21 6.65
N THR A 159 13.29 -9.28 7.83
CA THR A 159 13.74 -10.56 8.41
C THR A 159 12.56 -11.52 8.61
N TYR A 160 11.42 -10.99 9.06
CA TYR A 160 10.21 -11.78 9.24
C TYR A 160 9.60 -12.25 7.91
N ALA A 161 9.52 -11.37 6.91
CA ALA A 161 9.03 -11.68 5.56
C ALA A 161 9.79 -12.86 4.95
N ARG A 162 11.13 -12.85 5.07
CA ARG A 162 11.95 -13.97 4.63
C ARG A 162 11.57 -15.28 5.31
N ARG A 163 11.29 -15.28 6.61
CA ARG A 163 10.89 -16.49 7.34
C ARG A 163 9.52 -16.99 6.86
N CYS A 164 8.55 -16.10 6.70
CA CYS A 164 7.21 -16.44 6.20
C CYS A 164 7.28 -17.04 4.79
N LEU A 165 8.02 -16.40 3.88
CA LEU A 165 8.15 -16.85 2.49
C LEU A 165 8.91 -18.18 2.39
N ASN A 166 9.99 -18.37 3.15
CA ASN A 166 10.72 -19.65 3.18
C ASN A 166 9.84 -20.78 3.73
N LYS A 167 9.06 -20.53 4.79
CA LYS A 167 8.12 -21.51 5.34
C LYS A 167 7.06 -21.89 4.30
N GLN A 168 6.56 -20.92 3.54
CA GLN A 168 5.58 -21.16 2.49
C GLN A 168 6.17 -21.97 1.33
N GLN A 169 7.41 -21.71 0.94
CA GLN A 169 8.10 -22.49 -0.09
C GLN A 169 8.31 -23.95 0.34
N LEU A 170 8.69 -24.18 1.60
CA LEU A 170 8.86 -25.52 2.17
C LEU A 170 7.54 -26.30 2.30
N ALA A 171 6.42 -25.60 2.51
CA ALA A 171 5.13 -26.25 2.70
C ALA A 171 4.60 -26.93 1.41
N CYS A 172 5.19 -26.66 0.23
CA CYS A 172 4.80 -27.22 -1.09
C CYS A 172 3.30 -27.12 -1.43
N THR A 173 2.52 -26.36 -0.65
CA THR A 173 1.08 -26.31 -0.80
C THR A 173 0.71 -25.17 -1.74
N ARG A 174 0.15 -25.50 -2.91
CA ARG A 174 -0.61 -24.58 -3.77
C ARG A 174 -1.91 -24.07 -3.11
N THR A 175 -2.06 -24.23 -1.79
CA THR A 175 -3.27 -23.84 -1.05
C THR A 175 -3.18 -22.38 -0.65
N ASN A 176 -4.37 -21.77 -0.52
CA ASN A 176 -4.64 -20.37 -0.19
C ASN A 176 -3.57 -19.68 0.65
N LEU A 177 -3.21 -18.48 0.20
CA LEU A 177 -2.24 -17.63 0.84
C LEU A 177 -2.61 -17.32 2.30
N ASP A 178 -1.63 -17.39 3.20
CA ASP A 178 -1.83 -17.00 4.59
C ASP A 178 -2.04 -15.47 4.68
N CYS A 179 -2.99 -15.07 5.52
CA CYS A 179 -3.27 -13.68 5.85
C CYS A 179 -2.02 -13.00 6.42
N GLU A 180 -1.21 -13.74 7.17
CA GLU A 180 0.04 -13.26 7.76
C GLU A 180 1.05 -12.88 6.69
N THR A 181 1.35 -13.76 5.73
CA THR A 181 2.28 -13.46 4.62
C THR A 181 1.82 -12.24 3.81
N SER A 182 0.51 -12.14 3.57
CA SER A 182 -0.08 -11.00 2.85
C SER A 182 0.19 -9.69 3.58
N LEU A 183 -0.06 -9.68 4.89
CA LEU A 183 0.13 -8.51 5.73
C LEU A 183 1.61 -8.13 5.83
N VAL A 184 2.51 -9.10 5.99
CA VAL A 184 3.95 -8.87 6.05
C VAL A 184 4.49 -8.26 4.77
N LEU A 185 4.06 -8.74 3.60
CA LEU A 185 4.46 -8.15 2.32
C LEU A 185 3.98 -6.71 2.15
N TRP A 186 2.76 -6.41 2.60
CA TRP A 186 2.27 -5.02 2.61
C TRP A 186 3.04 -4.13 3.57
N LEU A 187 3.27 -4.58 4.79
CA LEU A 187 4.07 -3.83 5.76
C LEU A 187 5.47 -3.55 5.23
N LEU A 188 6.08 -4.51 4.53
CA LEU A 188 7.37 -4.32 3.87
C LEU A 188 7.27 -3.27 2.75
N ALA A 189 6.30 -3.39 1.85
CA ALA A 189 6.08 -2.43 0.75
C ALA A 189 5.73 -1.00 1.24
N LEU A 190 5.25 -0.89 2.48
CA LEU A 190 4.89 0.36 3.15
C LEU A 190 6.00 0.93 4.04
N THR A 191 7.12 0.23 4.21
CA THR A 191 8.20 0.67 5.12
C THR A 191 9.54 0.76 4.43
N TRP A 192 9.73 0.05 3.32
CA TRP A 192 10.93 0.15 2.50
C TRP A 192 10.99 1.46 1.74
N SER A 193 12.15 2.10 1.85
CA SER A 193 12.64 3.17 1.01
C SER A 193 13.59 2.63 -0.06
N ARG A 194 13.91 3.47 -1.05
CA ARG A 194 14.93 3.17 -2.06
C ARG A 194 16.30 2.93 -1.43
N ASP A 195 16.62 3.68 -0.38
CA ASP A 195 17.89 3.55 0.34
C ASP A 195 18.02 2.15 0.93
N ASP A 196 16.97 1.65 1.61
CA ASP A 196 16.94 0.28 2.18
C ASP A 196 17.22 -0.78 1.10
N VAL A 197 16.64 -0.61 -0.10
CA VAL A 197 16.80 -1.56 -1.21
C VAL A 197 18.20 -1.46 -1.83
N SER A 198 18.75 -0.24 -1.91
CA SER A 198 20.06 0.02 -2.50
C SER A 198 21.22 -0.51 -1.65
N GLU A 199 21.10 -0.40 -0.32
CA GLU A 199 22.09 -0.90 0.66
C GLU A 199 22.07 -2.43 0.79
N MET A 200 21.03 -3.08 0.28
CA MET A 200 20.86 -4.53 0.34
C MET A 200 21.96 -5.28 -0.42
N ASN A 201 22.53 -6.32 0.21
CA ASN A 201 23.47 -7.24 -0.45
C ASN A 201 22.84 -7.86 -1.72
N PRO A 202 23.52 -7.80 -2.89
CA PRO A 202 23.06 -8.40 -4.13
C PRO A 202 22.64 -9.88 -4.03
N GLU A 203 23.38 -10.71 -3.29
CA GLU A 203 23.02 -12.13 -3.14
C GLU A 203 21.70 -12.31 -2.38
N LEU A 204 21.54 -11.50 -1.33
CA LEU A 204 20.33 -11.49 -0.52
C LEU A 204 19.13 -10.96 -1.31
N ARG A 205 19.37 -9.98 -2.17
CA ARG A 205 18.38 -9.40 -3.09
C ARG A 205 17.88 -10.44 -4.09
N GLU A 206 18.79 -11.16 -4.76
CA GLU A 206 18.43 -12.23 -5.70
C GLU A 206 17.69 -13.38 -5.00
N HIS A 207 18.14 -13.76 -3.80
CA HIS A 207 17.42 -14.75 -3.00
C HIS A 207 16.00 -14.27 -2.66
N PHE A 208 15.82 -13.01 -2.28
CA PHE A 208 14.50 -12.47 -1.96
C PHE A 208 13.59 -12.35 -3.21
N LEU A 209 14.15 -11.95 -4.35
CA LEU A 209 13.44 -12.00 -5.64
C LEU A 209 12.93 -13.41 -5.93
N SER A 210 13.75 -14.44 -5.69
CA SER A 210 13.35 -15.85 -5.88
C SER A 210 12.17 -16.26 -4.99
N LEU A 211 12.09 -15.72 -3.77
CA LEU A 211 10.97 -15.95 -2.84
C LEU A 211 9.68 -15.24 -3.27
N LEU A 212 9.77 -14.11 -3.99
CA LEU A 212 8.62 -13.37 -4.52
C LEU A 212 8.07 -13.96 -5.83
N ARG A 213 8.87 -14.73 -6.59
CA ARG A 213 8.48 -15.32 -7.88
C ARG A 213 7.11 -16.01 -7.87
N PRO A 214 6.73 -16.83 -6.87
CA PRO A 214 5.42 -17.51 -6.86
C PRO A 214 4.23 -16.55 -6.86
N PHE A 215 4.37 -15.36 -6.26
CA PHE A 215 3.32 -14.34 -6.17
C PHE A 215 3.22 -13.55 -7.47
N VAL A 216 4.38 -13.25 -8.04
CA VAL A 216 4.54 -12.43 -9.24
C VAL A 216 4.16 -13.19 -10.50
N LEU A 217 4.69 -14.41 -10.67
CA LEU A 217 4.51 -15.24 -11.86
C LEU A 217 3.35 -16.23 -11.73
N GLY A 218 2.98 -16.61 -10.50
CA GLY A 218 1.91 -17.56 -10.24
C GLY A 218 0.50 -16.96 -10.36
N ASP A 219 -0.47 -17.82 -10.69
CA ASP A 219 -1.90 -17.55 -10.56
C ASP A 219 -2.33 -17.92 -9.13
N VAL A 220 -1.93 -17.11 -8.16
CA VAL A 220 -2.29 -17.32 -6.76
C VAL A 220 -3.75 -16.93 -6.58
N ARG A 221 -4.62 -17.92 -6.33
CA ARG A 221 -6.00 -17.64 -5.90
C ARG A 221 -5.97 -17.06 -4.50
N GLU A 222 -6.16 -15.76 -4.41
CA GLU A 222 -6.29 -15.08 -3.14
C GLU A 222 -7.65 -15.40 -2.52
N SER A 223 -7.63 -15.93 -1.30
CA SER A 223 -8.84 -16.04 -0.50
C SER A 223 -9.26 -14.65 -0.02
N LYS A 224 -10.56 -14.34 -0.14
CA LYS A 224 -11.13 -13.13 0.47
C LYS A 224 -10.98 -13.28 1.99
N LEU A 225 -10.09 -12.51 2.59
CA LEU A 225 -9.81 -12.59 4.02
C LEU A 225 -10.30 -11.32 4.71
N PHE A 226 -11.27 -11.50 5.61
CA PHE A 226 -11.70 -10.51 6.57
C PHE A 226 -10.97 -10.81 7.89
N VAL A 227 -10.19 -9.86 8.38
CA VAL A 227 -9.56 -9.99 9.69
C VAL A 227 -10.53 -9.46 10.72
N ARG A 228 -11.23 -10.38 11.38
CA ARG A 228 -12.05 -10.04 12.54
C ARG A 228 -11.14 -9.89 13.75
N ASN A 229 -11.16 -8.72 14.37
CA ASN A 229 -10.28 -8.41 15.49
C ASN A 229 -10.73 -9.21 16.73
N ARG A 230 -10.03 -10.32 17.06
CA ARG A 230 -10.42 -11.19 18.19
C ARG A 230 -10.18 -10.57 19.58
N LEU A 231 -9.62 -9.36 19.65
CA LEU A 231 -9.34 -8.67 20.91
C LEU A 231 -10.49 -7.80 21.42
N SER A 232 -11.60 -7.65 20.69
CA SER A 232 -12.76 -6.90 21.17
C SER A 232 -13.71 -7.79 21.98
N HIS A 233 -13.63 -7.72 23.31
CA HIS A 233 -14.78 -8.06 24.18
C HIS A 233 -15.87 -6.96 24.18
N SER A 234 -15.73 -5.95 23.31
CA SER A 234 -16.72 -4.89 23.09
C SER A 234 -17.47 -5.11 21.77
N PRO A 235 -18.80 -5.21 21.77
CA PRO A 235 -19.61 -5.48 20.57
C PRO A 235 -19.78 -4.28 19.63
N LYS A 236 -18.93 -3.23 19.67
CA LYS A 236 -19.20 -1.96 18.97
C LYS A 236 -18.11 -1.41 18.03
N ALA A 237 -16.98 -2.07 17.80
CA ALA A 237 -16.05 -1.66 16.75
C ALA A 237 -15.25 -2.84 16.17
N ASP A 238 -15.95 -3.76 15.51
CA ASP A 238 -15.31 -4.70 14.57
C ASP A 238 -14.80 -3.89 13.36
N CYS A 239 -13.59 -3.34 13.46
CA CYS A 239 -12.92 -2.80 12.29
C CYS A 239 -12.37 -3.96 11.46
N ASP A 240 -13.19 -4.45 10.54
CA ASP A 240 -12.79 -5.40 9.51
C ASP A 240 -11.73 -4.76 8.60
N MET A 241 -10.46 -4.92 8.97
CA MET A 241 -9.33 -4.55 8.13
C MET A 241 -9.24 -5.57 6.99
N SER A 242 -9.71 -5.20 5.80
CA SER A 242 -9.49 -6.03 4.61
C SER A 242 -8.02 -5.92 4.20
N ILE A 243 -7.26 -7.01 4.29
CA ILE A 243 -5.86 -6.99 3.84
C ILE A 243 -5.87 -6.98 2.30
N PRO A 244 -5.15 -6.06 1.63
CA PRO A 244 -5.12 -6.05 0.19
C PRO A 244 -4.34 -7.26 -0.35
N SER A 245 -4.48 -7.49 -1.66
CA SER A 245 -3.79 -8.56 -2.38
C SER A 245 -2.28 -8.57 -2.10
N ALA A 246 -1.74 -9.70 -1.65
CA ALA A 246 -0.30 -9.89 -1.51
C ALA A 246 0.43 -9.77 -2.84
N THR A 247 -0.25 -10.12 -3.94
CA THR A 247 0.28 -10.01 -5.30
C THR A 247 0.63 -8.57 -5.64
N SER A 248 -0.20 -7.59 -5.27
CA SER A 248 0.11 -6.17 -5.50
C SER A 248 1.40 -5.73 -4.78
N ALA A 249 1.54 -6.06 -3.49
CA ALA A 249 2.74 -5.74 -2.72
C ALA A 249 3.99 -6.44 -3.30
N ALA A 250 3.87 -7.72 -3.64
CA ALA A 250 4.96 -8.48 -4.24
C ALA A 250 5.42 -7.90 -5.58
N ILE A 251 4.50 -7.41 -6.43
CA ILE A 251 4.86 -6.77 -7.72
C ILE A 251 5.65 -5.49 -7.48
N ILE A 252 5.19 -4.62 -6.56
CA ILE A 252 5.88 -3.36 -6.23
C ILE A 252 7.28 -3.65 -5.70
N LEU A 253 7.39 -4.56 -4.74
CA LEU A 253 8.67 -4.98 -4.16
C LEU A 253 9.60 -5.57 -5.24
N TYR A 254 9.06 -6.41 -6.13
CA TYR A 254 9.83 -7.04 -7.20
C TYR A 254 10.43 -6.01 -8.17
N PHE A 255 9.64 -5.01 -8.59
CA PHE A 255 10.14 -3.90 -9.40
C PHE A 255 11.26 -3.13 -8.69
N ALA A 256 11.03 -2.74 -7.43
CA ALA A 256 12.01 -1.97 -6.68
C ALA A 256 13.35 -2.70 -6.50
N LEU A 257 13.30 -4.01 -6.21
CA LEU A 257 14.48 -4.87 -6.10
C LEU A 257 15.21 -5.01 -7.45
N GLN A 258 14.48 -5.23 -8.55
CA GLN A 258 15.11 -5.32 -9.88
C GLN A 258 15.76 -3.99 -10.32
N GLU A 259 15.12 -2.86 -10.04
CA GLU A 259 15.60 -1.54 -10.41
C GLU A 259 16.87 -1.12 -9.66
N ALA A 260 17.10 -1.69 -8.46
CA ALA A 260 18.33 -1.47 -7.71
C ALA A 260 19.56 -2.15 -8.35
N SER A 261 19.36 -3.01 -9.35
CA SER A 261 20.43 -3.58 -10.17
C SER A 261 20.61 -2.70 -11.41
N ALA A 262 21.72 -1.96 -11.49
CA ALA A 262 21.98 -1.03 -12.59
C ALA A 262 21.96 -1.75 -13.96
N ILE A 263 20.93 -1.47 -14.77
CA ILE A 263 20.87 -1.92 -16.15
C ILE A 263 21.86 -1.07 -16.95
N LYS A 264 22.99 -1.65 -17.36
CA LYS A 264 23.95 -0.97 -18.25
C LYS A 264 23.33 -0.84 -19.64
N VAL A 265 22.99 0.39 -20.04
CA VAL A 265 22.65 0.69 -21.44
C VAL A 265 23.87 0.39 -22.30
N THR A 266 23.72 -0.48 -23.31
CA THR A 266 24.81 -0.78 -24.23
C THR A 266 25.20 0.49 -25.01
N PRO A 267 26.47 0.93 -25.00
CA PRO A 267 26.91 2.23 -25.57
C PRO A 267 26.74 2.39 -27.09
N ARG A 268 26.13 1.44 -27.81
CA ARG A 268 26.05 1.42 -29.28
C ARG A 268 24.76 2.02 -29.84
N LEU A 269 23.94 2.69 -29.01
CA LEU A 269 22.77 3.40 -29.49
C LEU A 269 23.20 4.77 -30.03
N LEU A 270 22.75 5.09 -31.24
CA LEU A 270 23.08 6.33 -31.95
C LEU A 270 22.32 7.53 -31.33
N PHE A 271 22.91 8.72 -31.42
CA PHE A 271 22.28 9.98 -30.99
C PHE A 271 21.24 10.44 -32.03
N GLY A 272 19.98 10.60 -31.63
CA GLY A 272 18.88 11.15 -32.44
C GLY A 272 17.83 10.13 -32.90
N ARG A 273 16.69 10.62 -33.42
CA ARG A 273 15.64 9.77 -34.01
C ARG A 273 16.09 9.28 -35.37
N ILE A 274 16.34 7.97 -35.49
CA ILE A 274 16.59 7.33 -36.78
C ILE A 274 15.24 6.99 -37.39
N ILE A 275 15.01 7.46 -38.61
CA ILE A 275 13.87 7.03 -39.42
C ILE A 275 14.19 5.62 -39.90
N ASP A 276 13.39 4.65 -39.49
CA ASP A 276 13.45 3.31 -40.07
C ASP A 276 13.07 3.41 -41.55
N GLN A 277 14.04 3.17 -42.44
CA GLN A 277 13.85 3.29 -43.88
C GLN A 277 12.80 2.32 -44.44
N ARG A 278 12.39 1.30 -43.69
CA ARG A 278 11.36 0.35 -44.12
C ARG A 278 9.93 0.84 -43.87
N ASP A 279 9.69 1.51 -42.75
CA ASP A 279 8.34 1.91 -42.32
C ASP A 279 8.15 3.44 -42.21
N GLY A 280 9.19 4.25 -42.46
CA GLY A 280 9.15 5.69 -42.31
C GLY A 280 8.92 6.16 -40.86
N ARG A 281 9.03 5.26 -39.90
CA ARG A 281 8.78 5.52 -38.48
C ARG A 281 10.07 5.96 -37.78
N GLU A 282 9.97 7.00 -36.98
CA GLU A 282 11.04 7.38 -36.06
C GLU A 282 11.18 6.32 -34.96
N GLY A 283 12.38 5.79 -34.75
CA GLY A 283 12.66 4.89 -33.62
C GLY A 283 12.87 5.62 -32.29
N PRO A 284 12.98 4.87 -31.18
CA PRO A 284 13.28 5.44 -29.87
C PRO A 284 14.68 6.08 -29.86
N THR A 285 14.79 7.24 -29.24
CA THR A 285 16.06 7.97 -29.07
C THR A 285 16.85 7.46 -27.87
N MET A 286 18.12 7.84 -27.77
CA MET A 286 18.90 7.66 -26.55
C MET A 286 18.20 8.25 -25.31
N GLU A 287 17.55 9.40 -25.44
CA GLU A 287 16.83 10.03 -24.35
C GLU A 287 15.65 9.16 -23.88
N ASP A 288 14.90 8.55 -24.81
CA ASP A 288 13.80 7.64 -24.48
C ASP A 288 14.31 6.40 -23.72
N TYR A 289 15.46 5.85 -24.13
CA TYR A 289 16.13 4.76 -23.40
C TYR A 289 16.62 5.20 -22.03
N CYS A 290 17.20 6.40 -21.90
CA CYS A 290 17.62 6.97 -20.62
C CYS A 290 16.42 7.14 -19.68
N ARG A 291 15.30 7.71 -20.15
CA ARG A 291 14.06 7.83 -19.35
C ARG A 291 13.56 6.46 -18.90
N MET A 292 13.51 5.47 -19.79
CA MET A 292 13.08 4.12 -19.45
C MET A 292 14.01 3.41 -18.45
N THR A 293 15.32 3.59 -18.59
CA THR A 293 16.31 2.95 -17.69
C THR A 293 16.42 3.63 -16.34
N ASN A 294 16.21 4.95 -16.30
CA ASN A 294 16.15 5.73 -15.07
C ASN A 294 14.80 5.64 -14.35
N TYR A 295 13.76 5.09 -15.00
CA TYR A 295 12.47 4.87 -14.33
C TYR A 295 12.64 3.96 -13.12
N GLN A 296 12.14 4.45 -11.99
CA GLN A 296 12.09 3.77 -10.71
C GLN A 296 10.64 3.74 -10.24
N THR A 297 10.17 2.56 -9.84
CA THR A 297 8.83 2.38 -9.26
C THR A 297 8.77 3.10 -7.93
N PRO A 298 7.90 4.12 -7.75
CA PRO A 298 7.84 4.86 -6.50
C PRO A 298 7.58 3.94 -5.29
N LEU A 299 8.36 4.08 -4.23
CA LEU A 299 8.10 3.37 -2.98
C LEU A 299 7.43 4.29 -1.97
N PHE A 300 6.68 3.68 -1.05
CA PHE A 300 6.02 4.43 0.01
C PHE A 300 7.02 5.14 0.92
N GLY A 301 8.14 4.46 1.25
CA GLY A 301 9.16 4.97 2.17
C GLY A 301 10.07 6.06 1.60
N ASP A 302 10.00 6.38 0.30
CA ASP A 302 10.93 7.33 -0.35
C ASP A 302 10.77 8.78 0.15
N ASP A 303 9.54 9.17 0.52
CA ASP A 303 9.22 10.55 0.92
C ASP A 303 9.37 10.79 2.44
N CYS A 304 9.81 9.77 3.17
CA CYS A 304 9.71 9.71 4.62
C CYS A 304 10.82 10.59 5.24
N PRO A 305 10.52 11.78 5.80
CA PRO A 305 11.55 12.76 6.17
C PRO A 305 12.52 12.20 7.21
N ALA A 306 13.78 12.63 7.14
CA ALA A 306 14.79 12.31 8.14
C ALA A 306 14.34 12.81 9.54
N PRO A 307 14.53 12.01 10.61
CA PRO A 307 13.98 12.28 11.94
C PRO A 307 14.40 13.63 12.53
N GLU A 308 15.52 14.20 12.07
CA GLU A 308 16.09 15.45 12.61
C GLU A 308 15.45 16.73 12.04
N THR A 309 14.60 16.64 11.02
CA THR A 309 14.06 17.82 10.29
C THR A 309 12.54 17.91 10.26
N ALA A 310 11.84 17.02 10.98
CA ALA A 310 10.39 16.94 10.97
C ALA A 310 9.74 18.15 11.68
N LYS A 311 9.53 19.25 10.94
CA LYS A 311 8.44 20.18 11.27
C LYS A 311 7.13 19.51 10.83
N PRO A 312 6.07 19.54 11.64
CA PRO A 312 4.77 19.02 11.24
C PRO A 312 4.30 19.82 10.02
N LYS A 313 4.39 19.23 8.82
CA LYS A 313 3.72 19.76 7.65
C LYS A 313 2.23 19.50 7.87
N LEU A 314 1.45 20.57 8.04
CA LEU A 314 -0.02 20.51 8.11
C LEU A 314 -0.67 20.00 6.81
N SER A 315 0.13 19.79 5.76
CA SER A 315 -0.31 19.09 4.56
C SER A 315 -0.47 17.62 4.90
N ASN A 316 -1.70 17.20 5.23
CA ASN A 316 -2.13 15.81 5.20
C ASN A 316 -1.55 15.16 3.94
N SER A 317 -0.50 14.35 4.09
CA SER A 317 0.06 13.63 2.95
C SER A 317 -1.03 12.66 2.51
N ILE A 318 -1.68 12.98 1.39
CA ILE A 318 -2.74 12.18 0.74
C ILE A 318 -2.29 10.71 0.66
N ARG A 319 -0.98 10.43 0.62
CA ARG A 319 -0.40 9.08 0.63
C ARG A 319 -0.84 8.21 1.81
N HIS A 320 -1.13 8.78 2.99
CA HIS A 320 -1.49 8.00 4.20
C HIS A 320 -2.99 7.76 4.35
N ASP A 321 -3.84 8.10 3.37
CA ASP A 321 -5.26 7.82 3.52
C ASP A 321 -5.53 6.30 3.48
N PRO A 322 -6.19 5.73 4.52
CA PRO A 322 -6.65 4.33 4.53
C PRO A 322 -7.33 3.90 3.24
N GLN A 323 -8.05 4.81 2.56
CA GLN A 323 -8.77 4.55 1.31
C GLN A 323 -7.82 4.22 0.14
N PHE A 324 -6.61 4.77 0.11
CA PHE A 324 -5.62 4.49 -0.94
C PHE A 324 -4.85 3.19 -0.71
N PHE A 325 -4.79 2.73 0.54
CA PHE A 325 -4.20 1.42 0.87
C PHE A 325 -5.23 0.30 0.76
N ASN A 326 -6.46 0.58 1.15
CA ASN A 326 -7.49 -0.41 1.35
C ASN A 326 -8.80 -0.02 0.64
N PRO A 327 -8.90 -0.32 -0.67
CA PRO A 327 -10.11 -0.04 -1.43
C PRO A 327 -11.30 -0.93 -1.01
N LYS A 328 -11.13 -1.77 0.01
CA LYS A 328 -12.11 -2.76 0.49
C LYS A 328 -12.61 -2.49 1.92
N LEU A 329 -12.35 -1.30 2.48
CA LEU A 329 -13.10 -0.84 3.66
C LEU A 329 -14.62 -1.05 3.39
N PRO A 330 -15.39 -1.64 4.30
CA PRO A 330 -16.83 -1.84 4.10
C PRO A 330 -17.51 -0.51 3.77
N GLY A 331 -18.03 -0.36 2.55
CA GLY A 331 -18.62 0.89 2.05
C GLY A 331 -17.68 1.82 1.26
N SER A 332 -16.37 1.54 1.21
CA SER A 332 -15.42 2.28 0.37
C SER A 332 -15.66 1.98 -1.10
N ASN A 333 -16.20 2.97 -1.81
CA ASN A 333 -16.38 2.92 -3.25
C ASN A 333 -15.19 3.63 -3.91
N ALA A 334 -14.41 2.91 -4.70
CA ALA A 334 -13.29 3.47 -5.47
C ALA A 334 -13.64 4.69 -6.31
N TYR A 335 -14.92 4.82 -6.70
CA TYR A 335 -15.41 5.97 -7.45
C TYR A 335 -15.36 7.28 -6.66
N CYS A 336 -15.20 7.25 -5.34
CA CYS A 336 -15.15 8.46 -4.50
C CYS A 336 -13.77 9.10 -4.41
N TYR A 337 -12.69 8.32 -4.51
CA TYR A 337 -11.33 8.79 -4.20
C TYR A 337 -10.31 8.57 -5.34
N LEU A 338 -10.52 7.58 -6.21
CA LEU A 338 -9.63 7.37 -7.35
C LEU A 338 -9.79 8.34 -8.53
N PRO A 339 -10.91 9.04 -8.76
CA PRO A 339 -11.06 9.79 -10.01
C PRO A 339 -9.97 10.83 -10.26
N ASP A 340 -9.69 11.68 -9.28
CA ASP A 340 -8.64 12.71 -9.36
C ASP A 340 -7.24 12.11 -9.48
N ILE A 341 -7.06 10.87 -9.00
CA ILE A 341 -5.78 10.17 -9.00
C ILE A 341 -5.53 9.48 -10.34
N ILE A 342 -6.50 8.75 -10.87
CA ILE A 342 -6.32 7.97 -12.10
C ILE A 342 -6.22 8.86 -13.33
N THR A 343 -6.97 9.97 -13.40
CA THR A 343 -6.95 10.80 -14.61
C THR A 343 -5.63 11.54 -14.77
N GLY A 344 -5.05 11.48 -15.98
CA GLY A 344 -3.78 12.12 -16.30
C GLY A 344 -2.83 11.21 -17.07
N LEU A 345 -1.59 11.67 -17.26
CA LEU A 345 -0.53 10.93 -17.92
C LEU A 345 0.15 9.98 -16.94
N TRP A 346 0.27 8.71 -17.33
CA TRP A 346 1.00 7.68 -16.62
C TRP A 346 2.17 7.20 -17.46
N GLU A 347 3.34 7.09 -16.84
CA GLU A 347 4.61 6.71 -17.47
C GLU A 347 5.32 5.65 -16.65
N GLY A 348 5.94 4.69 -17.33
CA GLY A 348 6.75 3.69 -16.67
C GLY A 348 7.09 2.56 -17.61
N VAL A 349 6.98 1.34 -17.09
CA VAL A 349 7.57 0.16 -17.72
C VAL A 349 6.70 -1.08 -17.55
N TYR A 350 6.84 -2.00 -18.50
CA TYR A 350 6.37 -3.37 -18.34
C TYR A 350 7.49 -4.36 -18.63
N MET A 351 7.40 -5.52 -18.00
CA MET A 351 8.32 -6.64 -18.19
C MET A 351 7.57 -7.80 -18.83
N VAL A 352 8.24 -8.56 -19.71
CA VAL A 352 7.69 -9.73 -20.41
C VAL A 352 8.25 -11.00 -19.80
N SER A 353 7.38 -11.86 -19.29
CA SER A 353 7.76 -13.12 -18.63
C SER A 353 8.30 -14.15 -19.63
N CYS A 354 9.26 -14.96 -19.19
CA CYS A 354 9.86 -16.05 -19.95
C CYS A 354 9.01 -17.31 -20.05
N THR A 355 7.79 -17.35 -19.46
CA THR A 355 6.99 -18.57 -19.29
C THR A 355 6.43 -19.13 -20.61
N HIS A 356 7.30 -19.75 -21.41
CA HIS A 356 6.99 -20.60 -22.55
C HIS A 356 7.49 -22.04 -22.36
N MET A 357 8.04 -22.38 -21.18
CA MET A 357 8.56 -23.71 -20.85
C MET A 357 7.75 -24.29 -19.69
N ASP A 358 7.10 -25.43 -19.96
CA ASP A 358 6.33 -26.34 -19.12
C ASP A 358 6.00 -25.94 -17.67
N LYS A 359 4.69 -25.93 -17.36
CA LYS A 359 4.10 -25.70 -16.02
C LYS A 359 4.55 -26.70 -14.93
N GLU A 360 5.41 -27.66 -15.27
CA GLU A 360 5.87 -28.76 -14.40
C GLU A 360 7.35 -28.71 -14.07
N ALA A 361 8.16 -27.86 -14.72
CA ALA A 361 9.56 -27.71 -14.34
C ALA A 361 9.68 -26.80 -13.11
N PRO A 362 10.39 -27.22 -12.03
CA PRO A 362 10.70 -26.33 -10.92
C PRO A 362 11.50 -25.12 -11.45
N PHE A 363 11.18 -23.92 -10.95
CA PHE A 363 11.86 -22.68 -11.32
C PHE A 363 13.37 -22.86 -11.21
N SER A 364 14.08 -23.00 -12.33
CA SER A 364 15.54 -23.08 -12.30
C SER A 364 16.09 -21.68 -12.00
N PRO A 365 17.10 -21.55 -11.13
CA PRO A 365 17.71 -20.26 -10.82
C PRO A 365 18.50 -19.67 -12.02
N SER A 366 18.72 -20.45 -13.09
CA SER A 366 19.54 -20.04 -14.24
C SER A 366 18.77 -19.34 -15.36
N VAL A 367 17.44 -19.40 -15.38
CA VAL A 367 16.63 -18.75 -16.43
C VAL A 367 16.13 -17.41 -15.89
N PRO A 368 16.30 -16.30 -16.64
CA PRO A 368 15.76 -15.00 -16.21
C PRO A 368 14.23 -15.09 -16.08
N ASP A 369 13.65 -14.39 -15.11
CA ASP A 369 12.19 -14.37 -14.96
C ASP A 369 11.50 -13.62 -16.12
N PHE A 370 12.19 -12.59 -16.63
CA PHE A 370 11.69 -11.70 -17.66
C PHE A 370 12.70 -11.55 -18.80
N ILE A 371 12.23 -11.68 -20.05
CA ILE A 371 13.07 -11.57 -21.25
C ILE A 371 13.36 -10.12 -21.65
N CYS A 372 12.47 -9.18 -21.30
CA CYS A 372 12.69 -7.78 -21.60
C CYS A 372 11.88 -6.84 -20.69
N LYS A 373 12.40 -5.62 -20.55
CA LYS A 373 11.76 -4.45 -19.96
C LYS A 373 11.52 -3.43 -21.08
N LYS A 374 10.31 -2.88 -21.18
CA LYS A 374 9.92 -1.93 -22.23
C LYS A 374 9.16 -0.76 -21.63
N SER A 375 9.30 0.41 -22.25
CA SER A 375 8.56 1.62 -21.86
C SER A 375 7.07 1.45 -22.12
N MET A 376 6.26 2.04 -21.25
CA MET A 376 4.81 2.15 -21.39
C MET A 376 4.36 3.51 -20.93
N GLN A 377 3.43 4.10 -21.69
CA GLN A 377 2.76 5.33 -21.35
C GLN A 377 1.27 5.21 -21.65
N CYS A 378 0.43 5.82 -20.82
CA CYS A 378 -0.98 6.00 -21.14
C CYS A 378 -1.53 7.27 -20.48
N SER A 379 -2.18 8.12 -21.27
CA SER A 379 -3.01 9.21 -20.76
C SER A 379 -4.42 8.68 -20.53
N LEU A 380 -4.85 8.62 -19.27
CA LEU A 380 -6.12 8.03 -18.86
C LEU A 380 -7.17 9.10 -18.55
N ALA A 381 -8.40 8.86 -18.98
CA ALA A 381 -9.60 9.62 -18.66
C ALA A 381 -10.70 8.68 -18.17
N LEU A 382 -11.50 9.16 -17.21
CA LEU A 382 -12.61 8.41 -16.63
C LEU A 382 -13.94 8.90 -17.15
N PHE A 383 -14.87 7.96 -17.31
CA PHE A 383 -16.22 8.21 -17.78
C PHE A 383 -17.21 7.46 -16.88
N PHE A 384 -18.13 8.18 -16.26
CA PHE A 384 -19.09 7.65 -15.30
C PHE A 384 -20.49 7.52 -15.89
N TYR A 385 -21.21 6.47 -15.48
CA TYR A 385 -22.61 6.29 -15.83
C TYR A 385 -23.50 6.36 -14.59
N PHE A 386 -24.53 7.21 -14.66
CA PHE A 386 -25.47 7.48 -13.55
C PHE A 386 -26.93 7.14 -13.90
N GLY A 387 -27.21 6.54 -15.06
CA GLY A 387 -28.57 6.26 -15.51
C GLY A 387 -29.30 5.20 -14.67
N THR A 388 -30.53 4.86 -15.05
CA THR A 388 -31.31 3.85 -14.32
C THR A 388 -30.84 2.42 -14.67
N PRO A 389 -30.91 1.46 -13.72
CA PRO A 389 -30.51 0.07 -13.98
C PRO A 389 -31.29 -0.59 -15.13
N ASP A 390 -32.54 -0.16 -15.35
CA ASP A 390 -33.49 -0.78 -16.30
C ASP A 390 -33.50 -0.15 -17.71
N SER A 391 -32.67 0.85 -17.99
CA SER A 391 -32.63 1.43 -19.34
C SER A 391 -31.84 0.51 -20.27
N ASP A 392 -32.51 -0.13 -21.24
CA ASP A 392 -31.93 -1.00 -22.29
C ASP A 392 -30.87 -0.33 -23.20
N ILE A 393 -30.51 0.95 -22.96
CA ILE A 393 -29.49 1.73 -23.67
C ILE A 393 -28.08 1.44 -23.12
N LEU A 394 -27.81 0.16 -22.82
CA LEU A 394 -26.59 -0.24 -22.15
C LEU A 394 -25.43 -0.50 -23.14
N VAL A 395 -24.50 0.45 -23.20
CA VAL A 395 -23.08 0.20 -23.51
C VAL A 395 -22.50 -1.00 -22.73
N PRO A 396 -23.03 -1.45 -21.57
CA PRO A 396 -22.60 -2.68 -20.88
C PRO A 396 -22.46 -3.97 -21.68
N ARG A 397 -23.03 -4.13 -22.89
CA ARG A 397 -22.72 -5.31 -23.72
C ARG A 397 -21.35 -5.23 -24.42
N SER A 398 -20.74 -4.04 -24.45
CA SER A 398 -19.48 -3.78 -25.16
C SER A 398 -18.23 -3.99 -24.29
N ILE A 399 -18.34 -3.75 -22.99
CA ILE A 399 -17.32 -4.02 -21.97
C ILE A 399 -18.06 -4.69 -20.80
N GLY A 400 -18.08 -6.02 -20.78
CA GLY A 400 -18.64 -6.82 -19.69
C GLY A 400 -17.73 -6.86 -18.44
N ASP A 401 -18.15 -7.54 -17.38
CA ASP A 401 -17.33 -7.69 -16.16
C ASP A 401 -16.08 -8.54 -16.37
N GLU A 402 -16.15 -9.46 -17.33
CA GLU A 402 -15.03 -10.22 -17.84
C GLU A 402 -14.60 -9.72 -19.22
N VAL A 403 -13.28 -9.61 -19.41
CA VAL A 403 -12.68 -9.16 -20.69
C VAL A 403 -13.05 -10.06 -21.87
N SER A 404 -13.36 -11.33 -21.60
CA SER A 404 -13.86 -12.30 -22.59
C SER A 404 -15.19 -11.91 -23.23
N GLN A 405 -15.97 -11.07 -22.56
CA GLN A 405 -17.29 -10.64 -23.00
C GLN A 405 -17.25 -9.28 -23.70
N TRP A 406 -16.06 -8.68 -23.87
CA TRP A 406 -15.94 -7.34 -24.45
C TRP A 406 -16.10 -7.42 -25.96
N THR A 407 -17.14 -6.77 -26.48
CA THR A 407 -17.42 -6.69 -27.92
C THR A 407 -16.90 -5.40 -28.55
N ALA A 408 -16.69 -4.32 -27.78
CA ALA A 408 -16.01 -3.13 -28.29
C ALA A 408 -14.48 -3.25 -28.21
N MET A 409 -13.83 -2.65 -29.20
CA MET A 409 -12.39 -2.47 -29.27
C MET A 409 -12.04 -1.05 -28.80
N PRO A 410 -10.84 -0.82 -28.22
CA PRO A 410 -10.42 0.51 -27.80
C PRO A 410 -10.57 1.62 -28.87
N ARG A 411 -10.40 1.31 -30.16
CA ARG A 411 -10.59 2.21 -31.31
C ARG A 411 -12.03 2.62 -31.56
N ASP A 412 -12.98 1.86 -31.02
CA ASP A 412 -14.39 2.20 -31.14
C ASP A 412 -14.76 3.38 -30.23
N PHE A 413 -13.91 3.69 -29.24
CA PHE A 413 -14.12 4.79 -28.30
C PHE A 413 -13.50 6.08 -28.82
N SER A 414 -14.29 7.14 -28.93
CA SER A 414 -13.80 8.50 -29.21
C SER A 414 -14.24 9.49 -28.13
N THR A 415 -13.36 10.45 -27.83
CA THR A 415 -13.46 11.42 -26.73
C THR A 415 -13.52 12.89 -27.20
N GLU A 416 -13.78 13.11 -28.50
CA GLU A 416 -13.64 14.42 -29.17
C GLU A 416 -14.55 15.55 -28.64
N LEU A 417 -15.63 15.26 -27.89
CA LEU A 417 -16.69 16.24 -27.59
C LEU A 417 -17.22 16.18 -26.14
N ASP A 418 -16.36 15.86 -25.16
CA ASP A 418 -16.70 15.65 -23.73
C ASP A 418 -17.79 14.59 -23.45
N CYS A 419 -18.38 14.00 -24.47
CA CYS A 419 -19.21 12.82 -24.42
C CYS A 419 -18.45 11.63 -24.97
N LEU A 420 -18.59 10.48 -24.32
CA LEU A 420 -18.04 9.24 -24.83
C LEU A 420 -18.89 8.77 -26.01
N THR A 421 -18.25 8.52 -27.16
CA THR A 421 -18.88 7.87 -28.31
C THR A 421 -18.31 6.48 -28.48
N VAL A 422 -19.17 5.50 -28.79
CA VAL A 422 -18.79 4.10 -29.04
C VAL A 422 -19.30 3.70 -30.41
N SER A 423 -18.39 3.37 -31.33
CA SER A 423 -18.70 3.06 -32.73
C SER A 423 -19.57 4.16 -33.38
N GLY A 424 -19.25 5.42 -33.10
CA GLY A 424 -19.98 6.60 -33.60
C GLY A 424 -21.31 6.91 -32.90
N ARG A 425 -21.74 6.10 -31.92
CA ARG A 425 -22.97 6.36 -31.15
C ARG A 425 -22.63 7.09 -29.86
N LYS A 426 -23.33 8.20 -29.60
CA LYS A 426 -23.22 8.93 -28.33
C LYS A 426 -23.75 8.08 -27.18
N THR A 427 -22.98 8.01 -26.10
CA THR A 427 -23.35 7.25 -24.91
C THR A 427 -23.77 8.19 -23.77
N PRO A 428 -24.51 7.69 -22.76
CA PRO A 428 -24.89 8.46 -21.58
C PRO A 428 -23.74 8.63 -20.55
N TYR A 429 -22.51 8.25 -20.91
CA TYR A 429 -21.37 8.39 -20.02
C TYR A 429 -20.88 9.84 -19.96
N GLU A 430 -20.64 10.31 -18.74
CA GLU A 430 -20.16 11.65 -18.45
C GLU A 430 -18.66 11.58 -18.14
N LYS A 431 -17.86 12.42 -18.81
CA LYS A 431 -16.42 12.53 -18.56
C LYS A 431 -16.20 13.10 -17.16
N PHE A 432 -15.28 12.50 -16.41
CA PHE A 432 -14.82 13.06 -15.15
C PHE A 432 -14.03 14.34 -15.40
N VAL A 433 -14.34 15.40 -14.66
CA VAL A 433 -13.63 16.68 -14.68
C VAL A 433 -13.16 16.96 -13.26
N SER A 434 -11.85 17.12 -13.07
CA SER A 434 -11.29 17.35 -11.75
C SER A 434 -11.71 18.72 -11.19
N SER A 435 -11.99 18.75 -9.89
CA SER A 435 -12.39 19.97 -9.15
C SER A 435 -11.32 21.05 -9.15
N ALA A 436 -10.05 20.68 -9.37
CA ALA A 436 -8.93 21.63 -9.48
C ALA A 436 -9.03 22.56 -10.71
N SER A 437 -9.95 22.28 -11.65
CA SER A 437 -10.15 23.10 -12.86
C SER A 437 -10.87 24.43 -12.64
N GLY A 438 -11.20 24.80 -11.38
CA GLY A 438 -11.72 26.12 -11.02
C GLY A 438 -13.13 26.46 -11.53
N LYS A 439 -13.80 25.54 -12.24
CA LYS A 439 -15.16 25.73 -12.73
C LYS A 439 -16.17 25.25 -11.70
N CYS A 440 -17.14 26.11 -11.37
CA CYS A 440 -18.28 25.80 -10.50
C CYS A 440 -19.16 24.71 -11.16
N GLN A 441 -18.78 23.43 -10.99
CA GLN A 441 -19.59 22.30 -11.44
C GLN A 441 -20.42 21.75 -10.27
N VAL A 442 -21.64 21.32 -10.60
CA VAL A 442 -22.51 20.58 -9.68
C VAL A 442 -21.74 19.34 -9.21
N PHE A 443 -21.44 19.27 -7.92
CA PHE A 443 -20.77 18.11 -7.31
C PHE A 443 -21.68 16.88 -7.48
N ARG A 444 -21.39 16.04 -8.48
CA ARG A 444 -22.05 14.73 -8.57
C ARG A 444 -21.43 13.80 -7.54
N ASN A 445 -22.30 13.08 -6.83
CA ASN A 445 -21.84 12.05 -5.93
C ASN A 445 -21.45 10.79 -6.73
N TYR A 446 -20.16 10.65 -7.07
CA TYR A 446 -19.63 9.51 -7.82
C TYR A 446 -19.84 8.15 -7.11
N SER A 447 -20.15 8.13 -5.81
CA SER A 447 -20.54 6.89 -5.13
C SER A 447 -21.80 6.23 -5.73
N GLN A 448 -22.67 7.05 -6.32
CA GLN A 448 -23.93 6.65 -6.94
C GLN A 448 -23.76 6.17 -8.39
N ALA A 449 -22.59 6.40 -9.01
CA ALA A 449 -22.35 5.91 -10.36
C ALA A 449 -22.49 4.39 -10.41
N LEU A 450 -23.16 3.88 -11.44
CA LEU A 450 -23.38 2.46 -11.66
C LEU A 450 -22.16 1.80 -12.32
N ASP A 451 -21.49 2.53 -13.22
CA ASP A 451 -20.31 2.06 -13.96
C ASP A 451 -19.28 3.18 -14.14
N CYS A 452 -18.02 2.79 -14.33
CA CYS A 452 -16.89 3.68 -14.59
C CYS A 452 -15.98 3.07 -15.66
N LEU A 453 -15.96 3.68 -16.85
CA LEU A 453 -15.04 3.32 -17.92
C LEU A 453 -13.74 4.11 -17.81
N VAL A 454 -12.64 3.44 -18.19
CA VAL A 454 -11.30 4.02 -18.28
C VAL A 454 -10.91 4.00 -19.75
N ILE A 455 -10.71 5.17 -20.34
CA ILE A 455 -10.31 5.32 -21.74
C ILE A 455 -8.98 6.04 -21.77
N GLY A 456 -8.07 5.62 -22.65
CA GLY A 456 -6.78 6.28 -22.74
C GLY A 456 -6.05 6.04 -24.04
N GLN A 457 -4.97 6.77 -24.20
CA GLN A 457 -4.10 6.69 -25.38
C GLN A 457 -2.67 7.08 -25.00
N THR A 458 -1.70 6.58 -25.75
CA THR A 458 -0.32 7.09 -25.70
C THR A 458 -0.22 8.51 -26.25
N ALA A 459 0.74 9.31 -25.77
CA ALA A 459 1.01 10.63 -26.33
C ALA A 459 1.79 10.52 -27.65
N GLN A 460 1.75 11.59 -28.46
CA GLN A 460 2.35 11.58 -29.80
C GLN A 460 3.86 11.28 -29.78
N ASP A 461 4.60 11.75 -28.79
CA ASP A 461 6.04 11.46 -28.69
C ASP A 461 6.30 9.98 -28.41
N HIS A 462 5.49 9.36 -27.55
CA HIS A 462 5.57 7.93 -27.29
C HIS A 462 5.10 7.11 -28.49
N ASP A 463 4.08 7.57 -29.23
CA ASP A 463 3.60 6.93 -30.46
C ASP A 463 4.73 6.78 -31.49
N ARG A 464 5.54 7.83 -31.61
CA ARG A 464 6.71 7.85 -32.49
C ARG A 464 7.74 6.85 -31.97
N ALA A 465 8.20 6.98 -30.73
CA ALA A 465 9.29 6.17 -30.18
C ALA A 465 8.99 4.66 -30.00
N TRP A 466 7.78 4.29 -29.55
CA TRP A 466 7.53 2.93 -29.01
C TRP A 466 6.31 2.21 -29.59
N GLY A 467 5.47 2.87 -30.38
CA GLY A 467 4.15 2.34 -30.70
C GLY A 467 3.04 3.26 -30.23
N GLY A 468 2.07 3.52 -31.10
CA GLY A 468 0.83 4.19 -30.68
C GLY A 468 -0.20 3.17 -30.22
N PHE A 469 -0.78 3.37 -29.04
CA PHE A 469 -1.78 2.47 -28.47
C PHE A 469 -3.02 3.20 -27.95
N ASN A 470 -4.17 2.56 -28.14
CA ASN A 470 -5.44 2.90 -27.52
C ASN A 470 -5.74 1.95 -26.38
N PHE A 471 -6.30 2.49 -25.31
CA PHE A 471 -6.70 1.78 -24.10
C PHE A 471 -8.18 1.98 -23.85
N ALA A 472 -8.89 0.90 -23.54
CA ALA A 472 -10.25 0.97 -23.04
C ALA A 472 -10.45 -0.08 -21.95
N GLY A 473 -11.21 0.25 -20.92
CA GLY A 473 -11.35 -0.61 -19.76
C GLY A 473 -12.39 -0.13 -18.77
N ARG A 474 -12.38 -0.77 -17.60
CA ARG A 474 -13.32 -0.50 -16.50
C ARG A 474 -12.55 -0.36 -15.19
N LEU A 475 -12.94 0.64 -14.41
CA LEU A 475 -12.58 0.77 -13.00
C LEU A 475 -13.67 0.06 -12.20
N LYS A 476 -13.29 -0.94 -11.40
CA LYS A 476 -14.22 -1.63 -10.50
C LYS A 476 -14.35 -0.86 -9.19
N ARG A 477 -15.51 -1.00 -8.52
CA ARG A 477 -15.76 -0.38 -7.20
C ARG A 477 -14.74 -0.76 -6.12
N ASN A 478 -14.08 -1.92 -6.25
CA ASN A 478 -13.02 -2.39 -5.36
C ASN A 478 -11.62 -1.82 -5.70
N GLY A 479 -11.54 -0.85 -6.62
CA GLY A 479 -10.31 -0.19 -7.05
C GLY A 479 -9.48 -0.96 -8.09
N THR A 480 -9.91 -2.14 -8.53
CA THR A 480 -9.22 -2.87 -9.61
C THR A 480 -9.51 -2.24 -10.95
N ILE A 481 -8.46 -1.95 -11.71
CA ILE A 481 -8.52 -1.43 -13.08
C ILE A 481 -8.19 -2.57 -14.03
N VAL A 482 -9.07 -2.79 -15.00
CA VAL A 482 -8.83 -3.75 -16.10
C VAL A 482 -8.94 -3.00 -17.41
N MET A 483 -7.90 -3.05 -18.23
CA MET A 483 -7.83 -2.35 -19.52
C MET A 483 -7.35 -3.28 -20.62
N LYS A 484 -7.92 -3.11 -21.80
CA LYS A 484 -7.46 -3.70 -23.05
C LYS A 484 -6.68 -2.64 -23.82
N ARG A 485 -5.49 -3.00 -24.28
CA ARG A 485 -4.63 -2.19 -25.12
C ARG A 485 -4.64 -2.75 -26.54
N GLU A 486 -4.76 -1.89 -27.53
CA GLU A 486 -4.53 -2.25 -28.94
C GLU A 486 -3.73 -1.18 -29.69
N PRO A 487 -3.08 -1.52 -30.81
CA PRO A 487 -2.37 -0.54 -31.63
C PRO A 487 -3.31 0.48 -32.28
N LYS A 488 -2.89 1.74 -32.34
CA LYS A 488 -3.61 2.84 -33.02
C LYS A 488 -3.64 2.63 -34.54
N ASN A 489 -2.51 2.21 -35.10
CA ASN A 489 -2.30 2.10 -36.53
C ASN A 489 -2.30 0.63 -36.97
N SER A 490 -2.80 0.36 -38.17
CA SER A 490 -2.79 -0.98 -38.76
C SER A 490 -1.37 -1.51 -39.03
N SER A 491 -0.41 -0.61 -39.28
CA SER A 491 1.02 -0.94 -39.41
C SER A 491 1.59 -1.61 -38.15
N ASP A 492 1.03 -1.26 -36.98
CA ASP A 492 1.47 -1.73 -35.68
C ASP A 492 0.70 -2.98 -35.20
N ALA A 493 -0.11 -3.60 -36.07
CA ALA A 493 -0.95 -4.75 -35.72
C ALA A 493 -0.14 -5.92 -35.12
N SER A 494 1.13 -6.07 -35.50
CA SER A 494 2.06 -7.08 -34.97
C SER A 494 2.36 -6.92 -33.48
N LEU A 495 2.17 -5.72 -32.90
CA LEU A 495 2.38 -5.45 -31.47
C LEU A 495 1.28 -6.06 -30.59
N GLY A 496 0.18 -6.51 -31.21
CA GLY A 496 -0.86 -7.32 -30.59
C GLY A 496 -1.77 -6.58 -29.60
N THR A 497 -2.82 -7.29 -29.18
CA THR A 497 -3.80 -6.80 -28.20
C THR A 497 -3.56 -7.44 -26.85
N TRP A 498 -3.36 -6.64 -25.81
CA TRP A 498 -3.03 -7.12 -24.46
C TRP A 498 -4.03 -6.62 -23.43
N ILE A 499 -4.11 -7.32 -22.30
CA ILE A 499 -4.96 -6.99 -21.16
C ILE A 499 -4.07 -6.67 -19.98
N PHE A 500 -4.31 -5.52 -19.38
CA PHE A 500 -3.66 -5.03 -18.17
C PHE A 500 -4.66 -5.09 -17.02
N GLU A 501 -4.26 -5.65 -15.88
CA GLU A 501 -5.05 -5.75 -14.66
C GLU A 501 -4.18 -5.33 -13.48
N GLY A 502 -4.60 -4.30 -12.75
CA GLY A 502 -3.82 -3.76 -11.64
C GLY A 502 -4.62 -2.82 -10.74
N ASN A 503 -3.91 -2.13 -9.85
CA ASN A 503 -4.48 -1.19 -8.90
C ASN A 503 -3.56 0.02 -8.76
N VAL A 504 -4.16 1.20 -8.54
CA VAL A 504 -3.39 2.37 -8.08
C VAL A 504 -3.16 2.23 -6.57
N ARG A 505 -1.91 2.41 -6.13
CA ARG A 505 -1.46 2.30 -4.74
C ARG A 505 -0.78 3.60 -4.31
N TYR A 506 -1.11 4.02 -3.09
CA TYR A 506 -0.55 5.20 -2.41
C TYR A 506 -0.69 6.52 -3.18
N GLY A 507 -1.61 6.56 -4.17
CA GLY A 507 -1.84 7.72 -5.03
C GLY A 507 -0.78 7.96 -6.12
N SER A 508 0.32 7.20 -6.14
CA SER A 508 1.46 7.47 -7.03
C SER A 508 1.79 6.32 -7.99
N VAL A 509 1.43 5.07 -7.65
CA VAL A 509 1.86 3.89 -8.44
C VAL A 509 0.67 3.14 -8.99
N PHE A 510 0.64 2.93 -10.31
CA PHE A 510 -0.26 1.99 -10.95
C PHE A 510 0.51 0.74 -11.39
N ALA A 511 0.37 -0.34 -10.63
CA ALA A 511 1.09 -1.59 -10.89
C ALA A 511 0.16 -2.80 -10.97
N GLY A 512 0.59 -3.82 -11.71
CA GLY A 512 -0.19 -5.03 -11.90
C GLY A 512 0.42 -6.02 -12.87
N LYS A 513 -0.44 -6.91 -13.40
CA LYS A 513 -0.08 -7.94 -14.38
C LYS A 513 -0.69 -7.62 -15.74
N TRP A 514 -0.04 -8.08 -16.79
CA TRP A 514 -0.61 -8.05 -18.13
C TRP A 514 -0.52 -9.42 -18.81
N ARG A 515 -1.37 -9.64 -19.82
CA ARG A 515 -1.44 -10.88 -20.60
C ARG A 515 -1.87 -10.62 -22.03
N SER A 516 -1.37 -11.42 -22.97
CA SER A 516 -1.75 -11.34 -24.39
C SER A 516 -3.06 -12.09 -24.69
N ASN A 517 -3.39 -13.12 -23.90
CA ASN A 517 -4.59 -13.92 -24.13
C ASN A 517 -5.81 -13.32 -23.43
N ILE A 518 -6.97 -13.33 -24.09
CA ILE A 518 -8.25 -12.84 -23.55
C ILE A 518 -8.83 -13.78 -22.49
N ARG A 519 -8.57 -15.08 -22.58
CA ARG A 519 -8.97 -16.06 -21.55
C ARG A 519 -7.86 -16.25 -20.52
N ARG A 520 -8.19 -16.16 -19.23
CA ARG A 520 -7.23 -16.34 -18.12
C ARG A 520 -6.58 -17.72 -18.09
N SER A 521 -7.28 -18.76 -18.56
CA SER A 521 -6.83 -20.15 -18.52
C SER A 521 -5.95 -20.58 -19.71
N ALA A 522 -5.88 -19.76 -20.76
CA ALA A 522 -5.20 -20.13 -22.00
C ALA A 522 -3.73 -19.70 -21.96
N SER A 523 -2.85 -20.52 -22.57
CA SER A 523 -1.44 -20.18 -22.72
C SER A 523 -1.29 -18.87 -23.50
N GLY A 524 -0.38 -18.03 -23.04
CA GLY A 524 -0.13 -16.72 -23.60
C GLY A 524 1.03 -16.03 -22.90
N ILE A 525 1.57 -15.02 -23.56
CA ILE A 525 2.60 -14.17 -23.01
C ILE A 525 1.97 -13.35 -21.89
N ASN A 526 2.68 -13.23 -20.77
CA ASN A 526 2.25 -12.44 -19.63
C ASN A 526 3.43 -11.66 -19.07
N GLY A 527 3.16 -10.81 -18.11
CA GLY A 527 4.20 -10.14 -17.35
C GLY A 527 3.65 -9.12 -16.39
N LEU A 528 4.49 -8.17 -16.01
CA LEU A 528 4.17 -7.14 -15.01
C LEU A 528 4.25 -5.75 -15.61
N PHE A 529 3.60 -4.79 -14.97
CA PHE A 529 3.80 -3.39 -15.28
C PHE A 529 3.81 -2.55 -14.00
N SER A 530 4.49 -1.41 -14.08
CA SER A 530 4.56 -0.37 -13.06
C SER A 530 4.58 0.97 -13.77
N LEU A 531 3.66 1.86 -13.42
CA LEU A 531 3.54 3.20 -13.94
C LEU A 531 3.44 4.20 -12.78
N GLU A 532 4.03 5.36 -12.97
CA GLU A 532 3.92 6.53 -12.11
C GLU A 532 3.09 7.60 -12.82
N LYS A 533 2.34 8.39 -12.05
CA LYS A 533 1.62 9.53 -12.60
C LYS A 533 2.57 10.71 -12.79
N THR A 534 2.70 11.19 -14.02
CA THR A 534 3.49 12.39 -14.31
C THR A 534 2.74 13.61 -13.77
N VAL A 535 3.34 14.32 -12.81
CA VAL A 535 2.83 15.61 -12.36
C VAL A 535 3.18 16.63 -13.45
N THR A 536 2.20 17.02 -14.25
CA THR A 536 2.38 18.18 -15.13
C THR A 536 2.58 19.40 -14.22
N PRO A 537 3.71 20.11 -14.29
CA PRO A 537 3.87 21.34 -13.53
C PRO A 537 2.72 22.28 -13.93
N SER A 538 1.92 22.67 -12.95
CA SER A 538 0.92 23.72 -13.12
C SER A 538 1.64 24.93 -13.71
N GLN A 539 1.17 25.42 -14.86
CA GLN A 539 1.69 26.62 -15.54
C GLN A 539 1.45 27.93 -14.75
N ASP A 540 1.29 27.86 -13.43
CA ASP A 540 0.97 29.00 -12.55
C ASP A 540 2.19 29.51 -11.75
N GLU A 541 3.40 29.03 -12.04
CA GLU A 541 4.64 29.69 -11.60
C GLU A 541 5.31 30.39 -12.79
N GLY A 542 4.74 31.53 -13.18
CA GLY A 542 5.28 32.47 -14.16
C GLY A 542 5.19 33.90 -13.66
#